data_AF-A0A4Y9SST4-F1
#
_entry.id   AF-A0A4Y9SST4-F1
#
_cell.length_a   1.000
_cell.length_b   1.000
_cell.length_c   1.000
_cell.angle_alpha   90.00
_cell.angle_beta   90.00
_cell.angle_gamma   90.00
#
_symmetry.space_group_name_H-M   'P 1'
#
loop_
_entity.id
_entity.type
_entity.pdbx_description
1 polymer ?
#
loop_
_entity_poly.entity_id
_entity_poly.type
_entity_poly.pdbx_seq_one_letter_code
_entity_poly.pdbx_strand_id
1 'polypeptide(L)'
;MNYGLRAVIVVILLALGCRWGIAQIGPRHVLELPGGGAATAGMEQGRVQLAGPGLTLIRFQGLSILAVDADTQAYSEEAAAKWPAADLVLVTPPAPGHFFGLGPAMSMRGARPVIIPQAPNETITFRGEGLQLYPMQAWETLDARKSNTRLRVTAMAGAARTVGVAGFMLELGNSRASYRVYVSCERQDDAEALTLAQRLPGADLLLLPARHSPELVTLKRAAGPVGKPAALTEAGYAFKAIRR
;
A
#
# COMPACT_ATOMS: atom_id res chain seq x y z
N MET A 1 -49.98 -16.18 -26.88
CA MET A 1 -49.06 -17.03 -26.08
C MET A 1 -47.61 -16.49 -26.00
N ASN A 2 -47.36 -15.18 -26.18
CA ASN A 2 -45.99 -14.64 -26.32
C ASN A 2 -45.49 -13.81 -25.12
N TYR A 3 -46.29 -13.68 -24.06
CA TYR A 3 -45.93 -12.86 -22.88
C TYR A 3 -44.93 -13.56 -21.96
N GLY A 4 -44.99 -14.89 -21.84
CA GLY A 4 -44.06 -15.66 -21.01
C GLY A 4 -42.62 -15.57 -21.50
N LEU A 5 -42.40 -15.65 -22.82
CA LEU A 5 -41.06 -15.58 -23.40
C LEU A 5 -40.42 -14.19 -23.21
N ARG A 6 -41.20 -13.12 -23.32
CA ARG A 6 -40.72 -11.74 -23.10
C ARG A 6 -40.31 -11.49 -21.65
N ALA A 7 -41.09 -12.01 -20.69
CA ALA A 7 -40.76 -11.91 -19.27
C ALA A 7 -39.46 -12.66 -18.94
N VAL A 8 -39.26 -13.85 -19.50
CA VAL A 8 -38.03 -14.65 -19.32
C VAL A 8 -36.81 -13.91 -19.89
N ILE A 9 -36.92 -13.32 -21.08
CA ILE A 9 -35.82 -12.55 -21.70
C ILE A 9 -35.44 -11.34 -20.84
N VAL A 10 -36.41 -10.59 -20.32
CA VAL A 10 -36.15 -9.43 -19.46
C VAL A 10 -35.44 -9.85 -18.18
N VAL A 11 -35.88 -10.92 -17.51
CA VAL A 11 -35.25 -11.42 -16.29
C VAL A 11 -33.81 -11.90 -16.54
N ILE A 12 -33.56 -12.57 -17.67
CA ILE A 12 -32.20 -12.99 -18.06
C ILE A 12 -31.31 -11.77 -18.31
N LEU A 13 -31.79 -10.75 -19.04
CA LEU A 13 -31.03 -9.53 -19.28
C LEU A 13 -30.74 -8.76 -17.98
N LEU A 14 -31.70 -8.71 -17.06
CA LEU A 14 -31.52 -8.06 -15.76
C LEU A 14 -30.50 -8.82 -14.89
N ALA A 15 -30.57 -10.16 -14.88
CA ALA A 15 -29.60 -10.99 -14.18
C ALA A 15 -28.18 -10.91 -14.77
N LEU A 16 -28.05 -10.83 -16.10
CA LEU A 16 -26.76 -10.61 -16.76
C LEU A 16 -26.21 -9.20 -16.47
N GLY A 17 -27.05 -8.17 -16.52
CA GLY A 17 -26.68 -6.80 -16.17
C GLY A 17 -26.21 -6.66 -14.72
N CYS A 18 -26.90 -7.31 -13.78
CA CYS A 18 -26.50 -7.35 -12.37
C CYS A 18 -25.17 -8.10 -12.15
N ARG A 19 -24.92 -9.20 -12.87
CA ARG A 19 -23.62 -9.90 -12.76
C ARG A 19 -22.46 -9.08 -13.31
N TRP A 20 -22.68 -8.32 -14.39
CA TRP A 20 -21.63 -7.46 -14.95
C TRP A 20 -21.30 -6.26 -14.05
N GLY A 21 -22.30 -5.67 -13.38
CA GLY A 21 -22.08 -4.55 -12.45
C GLY A 21 -21.40 -4.94 -11.14
N ILE A 22 -21.59 -6.18 -10.65
CA ILE A 22 -21.04 -6.63 -9.36
C ILE A 22 -19.60 -7.17 -9.49
N ALA A 23 -19.20 -7.67 -10.67
CA ALA A 23 -17.86 -8.24 -10.88
C ALA A 23 -16.71 -7.22 -10.73
N GLN A 24 -17.00 -5.91 -10.70
CA GLN A 24 -16.01 -4.86 -10.52
C GLN A 24 -15.85 -4.39 -9.06
N ILE A 25 -16.65 -4.91 -8.12
CA ILE A 25 -16.67 -4.46 -6.72
C ILE A 25 -16.03 -5.54 -5.84
N GLY A 26 -14.75 -5.82 -6.08
CA GLY A 26 -13.96 -6.76 -5.29
C GLY A 26 -12.48 -6.39 -5.36
N PRO A 27 -11.64 -6.88 -4.42
CA PRO A 27 -10.21 -6.62 -4.46
C PRO A 27 -9.64 -7.11 -5.79
N ARG A 28 -8.90 -6.25 -6.47
CA ARG A 28 -8.27 -6.58 -7.76
C ARG A 28 -7.26 -7.72 -7.60
N HIS A 29 -6.63 -7.78 -6.43
CA HIS A 29 -5.63 -8.79 -6.10
C HIS A 29 -5.89 -9.38 -4.72
N VAL A 30 -5.75 -10.69 -4.60
CA VAL A 30 -5.82 -11.42 -3.32
C VAL A 30 -4.54 -12.24 -3.17
N LEU A 31 -3.86 -12.09 -2.03
CA LEU A 31 -2.58 -12.72 -1.73
C LEU A 31 -2.64 -13.51 -0.43
N GLU A 32 -2.18 -14.74 -0.47
CA GLU A 32 -1.88 -15.55 0.71
C GLU A 32 -0.36 -15.61 0.85
N LEU A 33 0.17 -14.95 1.88
CA LEU A 33 1.60 -14.86 2.15
C LEU A 33 2.05 -16.03 3.03
N PRO A 34 3.25 -16.59 2.80
CA PRO A 34 3.74 -17.72 3.57
C PRO A 34 3.87 -17.38 5.05
N GLY A 35 3.19 -18.14 5.91
CA GLY A 35 3.32 -18.03 7.36
C GLY A 35 4.54 -18.80 7.86
N GLY A 36 5.60 -18.09 8.24
CA GLY A 36 6.64 -18.68 9.10
C GLY A 36 6.10 -18.76 10.52
N GLY A 37 6.25 -19.90 11.20
CA GLY A 37 5.74 -20.16 12.57
C GLY A 37 6.34 -19.30 13.69
N ALA A 38 6.75 -18.07 13.40
CA ALA A 38 7.17 -17.09 14.39
C ALA A 38 5.99 -16.78 15.32
N ALA A 39 6.19 -17.09 16.61
CA ALA A 39 5.16 -16.98 17.63
C ALA A 39 4.57 -15.57 17.70
N THR A 40 3.25 -15.45 17.56
CA THR A 40 2.47 -14.20 17.70
C THR A 40 2.41 -13.65 19.13
N ALA A 41 3.07 -14.31 20.09
CA ALA A 41 3.10 -13.92 21.48
C ALA A 41 3.89 -12.60 21.65
N GLY A 42 3.20 -11.54 22.08
CA GLY A 42 3.77 -10.19 22.26
C GLY A 42 3.57 -9.23 21.07
N MET A 43 3.00 -9.69 19.95
CA MET A 43 2.85 -8.88 18.72
C MET A 43 1.53 -8.07 18.63
N GLU A 44 0.90 -7.70 19.74
CA GLU A 44 -0.24 -6.75 19.69
C GLU A 44 0.19 -5.36 19.19
N GLN A 45 1.48 -5.07 19.26
CA GLN A 45 2.08 -3.80 18.86
C GLN A 45 2.74 -3.95 17.47
N GLY A 46 2.36 -3.09 16.54
CA GLY A 46 3.07 -2.88 15.29
C GLY A 46 4.18 -1.85 15.43
N ARG A 47 5.06 -1.78 14.43
CA ARG A 47 6.14 -0.80 14.38
C ARG A 47 6.37 -0.33 12.95
N VAL A 48 6.64 0.96 12.81
CA VAL A 48 7.19 1.58 11.59
C VAL A 48 8.58 2.07 11.91
N GLN A 49 9.59 1.71 11.13
CA GLN A 49 10.98 2.08 11.41
C GLN A 49 11.74 2.41 10.14
N LEU A 50 12.73 3.29 10.26
CA LEU A 50 13.70 3.52 9.20
C LEU A 50 14.54 2.23 9.04
N ALA A 51 14.65 1.73 7.82
CA ALA A 51 15.47 0.57 7.50
C ALA A 51 16.70 0.92 6.63
N GLY A 52 16.80 2.18 6.23
CA GLY A 52 17.85 2.73 5.40
C GLY A 52 17.34 4.01 4.71
N PRO A 53 18.22 4.72 3.97
CA PRO A 53 17.81 5.90 3.21
C PRO A 53 16.66 5.55 2.26
N GLY A 54 15.51 6.22 2.34
CA GLY A 54 14.36 5.89 1.48
C GLY A 54 13.67 4.55 1.74
N LEU A 55 14.06 3.82 2.80
CA LEU A 55 13.47 2.53 3.17
C LEU A 55 12.71 2.64 4.50
N THR A 56 11.41 2.33 4.45
CA THR A 56 10.57 2.21 5.64
C THR A 56 10.10 0.79 5.82
N LEU A 57 10.39 0.20 6.98
CA LEU A 57 9.93 -1.14 7.33
C LEU A 57 8.74 -1.06 8.29
N ILE A 58 7.62 -1.63 7.88
CA ILE A 58 6.38 -1.71 8.64
C ILE A 58 6.19 -3.16 9.07
N ARG A 59 6.02 -3.41 10.37
CA ARG A 59 5.80 -4.74 10.93
C ARG A 59 4.54 -4.77 11.77
N PHE A 60 3.75 -5.83 11.62
CA PHE A 60 2.55 -6.07 12.44
C PHE A 60 2.20 -7.56 12.46
N GLN A 61 2.14 -8.17 13.65
CA GLN A 61 1.69 -9.57 13.82
C GLN A 61 2.31 -10.56 12.81
N GLY A 62 3.64 -10.53 12.67
CA GLY A 62 4.40 -11.41 11.78
C GLY A 62 4.39 -10.99 10.30
N LEU A 63 3.56 -10.02 9.89
CA LEU A 63 3.59 -9.39 8.58
C LEU A 63 4.67 -8.30 8.53
N SER A 64 5.41 -8.24 7.42
CA SER A 64 6.42 -7.23 7.14
C SER A 64 6.25 -6.63 5.75
N ILE A 65 6.22 -5.30 5.68
CA ILE A 65 6.08 -4.52 4.44
C ILE A 65 7.28 -3.58 4.35
N LEU A 66 8.00 -3.62 3.23
CA LEU A 66 9.06 -2.68 2.93
C LEU A 66 8.55 -1.62 1.95
N ALA A 67 8.35 -0.40 2.41
CA ALA A 67 8.09 0.74 1.53
C ALA A 67 9.42 1.34 1.05
N VAL A 68 9.53 1.52 -0.25
CA VAL A 68 10.76 1.94 -0.94
C VAL A 68 10.48 3.16 -1.80
N ASP A 69 11.27 4.21 -1.60
CA ASP A 69 11.22 5.41 -2.42
C ASP A 69 12.09 5.26 -3.67
N ALA A 70 11.46 5.27 -4.85
CA ALA A 70 12.14 5.10 -6.15
C ALA A 70 13.12 6.24 -6.50
N ASP A 71 13.02 7.40 -5.86
CA ASP A 71 13.97 8.51 -6.07
C ASP A 71 15.25 8.40 -5.24
N THR A 72 15.33 7.41 -4.37
CA THR A 72 16.44 7.29 -3.44
C THR A 72 17.47 6.29 -3.94
N GLN A 73 18.72 6.46 -3.48
CA GLN A 73 19.79 5.50 -3.78
C GLN A 73 19.49 4.09 -3.26
N ALA A 74 18.56 3.94 -2.32
CA ALA A 74 18.13 2.60 -1.92
C ALA A 74 17.44 1.85 -3.05
N TYR A 75 16.86 2.54 -4.03
CA TYR A 75 16.31 1.97 -5.25
C TYR A 75 17.37 1.83 -6.36
N SER A 76 18.54 1.31 -6.01
CA SER A 76 19.55 0.83 -6.96
C SER A 76 19.69 -0.69 -6.87
N GLU A 77 20.18 -1.33 -7.92
CA GLU A 77 20.44 -2.77 -7.94
C GLU A 77 21.43 -3.18 -6.84
N GLU A 78 22.49 -2.40 -6.63
CA GLU A 78 23.51 -2.65 -5.59
C GLU A 78 22.93 -2.53 -4.18
N ALA A 79 22.03 -1.57 -3.97
CA ALA A 79 21.38 -1.35 -2.69
C ALA A 79 20.31 -2.41 -2.40
N ALA A 80 19.57 -2.85 -3.43
CA ALA A 80 18.49 -3.83 -3.33
C ALA A 80 18.95 -5.19 -2.77
N ALA A 81 20.20 -5.58 -3.06
CA ALA A 81 20.80 -6.78 -2.50
C ALA A 81 20.89 -6.77 -0.95
N LYS A 82 20.85 -5.58 -0.33
CA LYS A 82 20.97 -5.36 1.12
C LYS A 82 19.65 -5.02 1.79
N TRP A 83 18.55 -4.97 1.04
CA TRP A 83 17.25 -4.66 1.63
C TRP A 83 16.85 -5.66 2.71
N PRO A 84 16.21 -5.21 3.80
CA PRO A 84 15.70 -6.13 4.81
C PRO A 84 14.71 -7.12 4.19
N ALA A 85 14.64 -8.32 4.77
CA ALA A 85 13.60 -9.28 4.40
C ALA A 85 12.22 -8.69 4.72
N ALA A 86 11.30 -8.79 3.76
CA ALA A 86 9.91 -8.39 3.89
C ALA A 86 9.00 -9.34 3.10
N ASP A 87 7.77 -9.48 3.55
CA ASP A 87 6.76 -10.32 2.89
C ASP A 87 6.19 -9.65 1.64
N LEU A 88 6.17 -8.32 1.62
CA LEU A 88 5.68 -7.50 0.53
C LEU A 88 6.54 -6.24 0.40
N VAL A 89 6.78 -5.82 -0.84
CA VAL A 89 7.47 -4.56 -1.15
C VAL A 89 6.48 -3.59 -1.77
N LEU A 90 6.48 -2.35 -1.32
CA LEU A 90 5.68 -1.26 -1.86
C LEU A 90 6.64 -0.21 -2.40
N VAL A 91 6.63 0.03 -3.71
CA VAL A 91 7.50 1.03 -4.32
C VAL A 91 6.69 2.26 -4.64
N THR A 92 7.08 3.43 -4.11
CA THR A 92 6.48 4.71 -4.50
C THR A 92 7.06 5.17 -5.84
N PRO A 93 6.30 5.92 -6.66
CA PRO A 93 6.80 6.37 -7.95
C PRO A 93 7.93 7.39 -7.75
N PRO A 94 8.82 7.56 -8.74
CA PRO A 94 9.81 8.61 -8.69
C PRO A 94 9.16 9.97 -8.98
N ALA A 95 9.86 11.06 -8.68
CA ALA A 95 9.41 12.42 -8.93
C ALA A 95 9.17 12.65 -10.43
N PRO A 96 8.27 13.58 -10.79
CA PRO A 96 8.03 13.92 -12.20
C PRO A 96 9.32 14.24 -12.94
N GLY A 97 9.55 13.55 -14.07
CA GLY A 97 10.75 13.69 -14.89
C GLY A 97 11.89 12.72 -14.53
N HIS A 98 11.78 11.98 -13.43
CA HIS A 98 12.72 10.91 -13.10
C HIS A 98 12.25 9.57 -13.69
N PHE A 99 13.22 8.72 -14.05
CA PHE A 99 12.94 7.42 -14.65
C PHE A 99 12.60 6.38 -13.58
N PHE A 100 11.53 5.62 -13.80
CA PHE A 100 11.19 4.46 -12.98
C PHE A 100 11.68 3.17 -13.64
N GLY A 101 12.67 2.51 -13.04
CA GLY A 101 13.18 1.22 -13.50
C GLY A 101 12.86 0.10 -12.53
N LEU A 102 12.46 -1.07 -13.03
CA LEU A 102 12.19 -2.25 -12.18
C LEU A 102 13.45 -3.07 -11.84
N GLY A 103 14.61 -2.73 -12.38
CA GLY A 103 15.89 -3.42 -12.16
C GLY A 103 16.21 -3.67 -10.68
N PRO A 104 16.14 -2.66 -9.79
CA PRO A 104 16.35 -2.85 -8.35
C PRO A 104 15.44 -3.91 -7.74
N ALA A 105 14.16 -3.96 -8.15
CA ALA A 105 13.22 -4.97 -7.68
C ALA A 105 13.57 -6.39 -8.17
N MET A 106 14.21 -6.51 -9.34
CA MET A 106 14.67 -7.80 -9.89
C MET A 106 15.87 -8.36 -9.14
N SER A 107 16.73 -7.52 -8.57
CA SER A 107 17.91 -7.94 -7.80
C SER A 107 17.55 -8.53 -6.42
N MET A 108 16.28 -8.46 -6.02
CA MET A 108 15.79 -9.09 -4.81
C MET A 108 15.83 -10.62 -4.89
N ARG A 109 16.32 -11.27 -3.83
CA ARG A 109 16.33 -12.73 -3.75
C ARG A 109 14.97 -13.28 -3.33
N GLY A 110 14.48 -14.25 -4.11
CA GLY A 110 13.24 -15.00 -3.88
C GLY A 110 12.01 -14.30 -4.44
N ALA A 111 10.94 -15.07 -4.66
CA ALA A 111 9.71 -14.52 -5.19
C ALA A 111 8.97 -13.69 -4.15
N ARG A 112 8.90 -12.37 -4.38
CA ARG A 112 8.23 -11.42 -3.48
C ARG A 112 7.17 -10.61 -4.24
N PRO A 113 5.97 -10.44 -3.67
CA PRO A 113 5.00 -9.48 -4.14
C PRO A 113 5.54 -8.05 -4.08
N VAL A 114 5.49 -7.35 -5.21
CA VAL A 114 5.88 -5.94 -5.32
C VAL A 114 4.70 -5.13 -5.84
N ILE A 115 4.21 -4.22 -5.01
CA ILE A 115 3.17 -3.26 -5.36
C ILE A 115 3.84 -2.03 -5.97
N ILE A 116 3.33 -1.60 -7.12
CA ILE A 116 3.77 -0.38 -7.81
C ILE A 116 2.53 0.43 -8.22
N PRO A 117 2.60 1.77 -8.23
CA PRO A 117 1.54 2.58 -8.80
C PRO A 117 1.53 2.41 -10.32
N GLN A 118 0.36 2.56 -10.93
CA GLN A 118 0.18 2.49 -12.38
C GLN A 118 -0.74 3.62 -12.84
N ALA A 119 -0.31 4.37 -13.86
CA ALA A 119 -1.17 5.38 -14.47
C ALA A 119 -2.29 4.73 -15.31
N PRO A 120 -3.44 5.41 -15.46
CA PRO A 120 -4.49 4.92 -16.35
C PRO A 120 -3.95 4.72 -17.77
N ASN A 121 -4.26 3.57 -18.39
CA ASN A 121 -3.80 3.16 -19.72
C ASN A 121 -2.29 2.91 -19.87
N GLU A 122 -1.50 3.01 -18.80
CA GLU A 122 -0.11 2.57 -18.81
C GLU A 122 -0.06 1.04 -18.82
N THR A 123 0.68 0.46 -19.76
CA THR A 123 0.92 -0.99 -19.77
C THR A 123 2.30 -1.26 -19.20
N ILE A 124 2.35 -1.90 -18.03
CA ILE A 124 3.61 -2.33 -17.43
C ILE A 124 3.93 -3.73 -17.96
N THR A 125 4.77 -3.79 -18.99
CA THR A 125 5.30 -5.06 -19.51
C THR A 125 6.52 -5.48 -18.70
N PHE A 126 6.46 -6.67 -18.13
CA PHE A 126 7.57 -7.27 -17.38
C PHE A 126 7.88 -8.68 -17.89
N ARG A 127 9.16 -8.96 -18.09
CA ARG A 127 9.72 -10.30 -18.35
C ARG A 127 10.94 -10.48 -17.45
N GLY A 128 10.71 -10.94 -16.23
CA GLY A 128 11.78 -11.36 -15.32
C GLY A 128 11.28 -12.55 -14.52
N GLU A 129 12.15 -13.54 -14.32
CA GLU A 129 11.81 -14.69 -13.49
C GLU A 129 11.76 -14.28 -12.01
N GLY A 130 10.74 -14.75 -11.30
CA GLY A 130 10.68 -14.63 -9.84
C GLY A 130 10.07 -13.35 -9.26
N LEU A 131 9.76 -12.30 -10.04
CA LEU A 131 9.08 -11.12 -9.49
C LEU A 131 7.55 -11.21 -9.68
N GLN A 132 6.79 -11.03 -8.61
CA GLN A 132 5.34 -10.93 -8.68
C GLN A 132 4.91 -9.47 -8.57
N LEU A 133 4.70 -8.82 -9.72
CA LEU A 133 4.28 -7.42 -9.77
C LEU A 133 2.77 -7.27 -9.61
N TYR A 134 2.37 -6.30 -8.80
CA TYR A 134 0.99 -5.89 -8.56
C TYR A 134 0.85 -4.40 -8.88
N PRO A 135 0.68 -4.06 -10.17
CA PRO A 135 0.42 -2.68 -10.57
C PRO A 135 -0.97 -2.26 -10.07
N MET A 136 -1.04 -1.11 -9.41
CA MET A 136 -2.27 -0.59 -8.81
C MET A 136 -2.61 0.79 -9.36
N GLN A 137 -3.81 0.91 -9.91
CA GLN A 137 -4.40 2.19 -10.30
C GLN A 137 -5.18 2.79 -9.13
N ALA A 138 -5.56 4.07 -9.25
CA ALA A 138 -6.39 4.74 -8.26
C ALA A 138 -7.64 3.93 -7.91
N TRP A 139 -7.93 3.85 -6.61
CA TRP A 139 -9.03 3.13 -5.96
C TRP A 139 -8.95 1.61 -5.99
N GLU A 140 -7.93 1.04 -6.60
CA GLU A 140 -7.75 -0.40 -6.59
C GLU A 140 -7.31 -0.88 -5.22
N THR A 141 -7.71 -2.11 -4.91
CA THR A 141 -7.41 -2.75 -3.65
C THR A 141 -6.70 -4.07 -3.85
N LEU A 142 -5.75 -4.34 -2.97
CA LEU A 142 -5.06 -5.60 -2.84
C LEU A 142 -5.22 -6.08 -1.40
N ASP A 143 -5.82 -7.25 -1.24
CA ASP A 143 -6.01 -7.88 0.05
C ASP A 143 -4.95 -8.98 0.23
N ALA A 144 -4.10 -8.85 1.23
CA ALA A 144 -3.10 -9.85 1.60
C ALA A 144 -3.40 -10.43 2.99
N ARG A 145 -3.09 -11.71 3.17
CA ARG A 145 -3.25 -12.42 4.44
C ARG A 145 -1.97 -13.15 4.79
N LYS A 146 -1.62 -13.14 6.07
CA LYS A 146 -0.52 -13.92 6.63
C LYS A 146 -0.92 -14.41 8.00
N SER A 147 -1.10 -15.72 8.15
CA SER A 147 -1.61 -16.32 9.40
C SER A 147 -2.94 -15.66 9.82
N ASN A 148 -3.00 -15.00 10.99
CA ASN A 148 -4.21 -14.29 11.47
C ASN A 148 -4.23 -12.79 11.10
N THR A 149 -3.22 -12.32 10.39
CA THR A 149 -3.03 -10.91 10.02
C THR A 149 -3.60 -10.66 8.64
N ARG A 150 -4.34 -9.56 8.51
CA ARG A 150 -4.86 -9.04 7.25
C ARG A 150 -4.20 -7.70 6.94
N LEU A 151 -3.86 -7.53 5.67
CA LEU A 151 -3.46 -6.27 5.07
C LEU A 151 -4.42 -5.96 3.93
N ARG A 152 -5.01 -4.78 3.95
CA ARG A 152 -5.63 -4.20 2.76
C ARG A 152 -4.80 -3.01 2.30
N VAL A 153 -4.35 -3.06 1.06
CA VAL A 153 -3.69 -1.94 0.38
C VAL A 153 -4.71 -1.30 -0.53
N THR A 154 -4.92 0.01 -0.41
CA THR A 154 -5.76 0.79 -1.32
C THR A 154 -4.91 1.86 -1.97
N ALA A 155 -4.81 1.88 -3.28
CA ALA A 155 -4.18 2.97 -4.01
C ALA A 155 -5.12 4.18 -3.99
N MET A 156 -4.68 5.29 -3.41
CA MET A 156 -5.48 6.49 -3.25
C MET A 156 -5.30 7.40 -4.46
N ALA A 157 -6.39 7.97 -4.98
CA ALA A 157 -6.33 8.83 -6.15
C ALA A 157 -5.44 10.06 -5.93
N GLY A 158 -4.56 10.31 -6.89
CA GLY A 158 -3.70 11.49 -6.94
C GLY A 158 -4.17 12.54 -7.93
N ALA A 159 -3.45 13.66 -7.95
CA ALA A 159 -3.71 14.71 -8.92
C ALA A 159 -3.38 14.23 -10.35
N ALA A 160 -4.00 14.84 -11.37
CA ALA A 160 -3.78 14.48 -12.77
C ALA A 160 -2.31 14.63 -13.24
N ARG A 161 -1.48 15.35 -12.47
CA ARG A 161 -0.05 15.56 -12.75
C ARG A 161 0.87 14.45 -12.21
N THR A 162 0.33 13.46 -11.50
CA THR A 162 1.09 12.31 -11.00
C THR A 162 0.69 11.05 -11.77
N VAL A 163 1.25 9.89 -11.38
CA VAL A 163 0.91 8.57 -11.95
C VAL A 163 -0.53 8.11 -11.64
N GLY A 164 -1.44 9.05 -11.33
CA GLY A 164 -2.82 8.80 -10.92
C GLY A 164 -2.97 8.31 -9.46
N VAL A 165 -1.87 8.00 -8.77
CA VAL A 165 -1.86 7.50 -7.39
C VAL A 165 -1.10 8.49 -6.50
N ALA A 166 -1.77 9.10 -5.52
CA ALA A 166 -1.16 10.01 -4.54
C ALA A 166 -0.47 9.27 -3.38
N GLY A 167 -0.82 8.00 -3.17
CA GLY A 167 -0.30 7.21 -2.06
C GLY A 167 -1.08 5.92 -1.87
N PHE A 168 -0.69 5.15 -0.86
CA PHE A 168 -1.30 3.88 -0.52
C PHE A 168 -1.80 3.90 0.91
N MET A 169 -3.09 3.59 1.11
CA MET A 169 -3.64 3.32 2.42
C MET A 169 -3.42 1.85 2.78
N LEU A 170 -2.62 1.60 3.81
CA LEU A 170 -2.35 0.29 4.37
C LEU A 170 -3.22 0.11 5.62
N GLU A 171 -4.23 -0.75 5.53
CA GLU A 171 -5.02 -1.16 6.69
C GLU A 171 -4.45 -2.49 7.21
N LEU A 172 -3.68 -2.43 8.30
CA LEU A 172 -3.06 -3.58 8.96
C LEU A 172 -3.92 -3.99 10.16
N GLY A 173 -4.36 -5.25 10.21
CA GLY A 173 -5.24 -5.65 11.29
C GLY A 173 -5.69 -7.09 11.26
N ASN A 174 -6.80 -7.34 11.91
CA ASN A 174 -7.56 -8.58 11.86
C ASN A 174 -9.06 -8.24 11.83
N SER A 175 -9.92 -9.23 12.05
CA SER A 175 -11.37 -9.03 12.03
C SER A 175 -11.93 -8.10 13.12
N ARG A 176 -11.13 -7.71 14.13
CA ARG A 176 -11.59 -6.95 15.30
C ARG A 176 -10.94 -5.57 15.41
N ALA A 177 -9.72 -5.41 14.94
CA ALA A 177 -8.96 -4.18 15.08
C ALA A 177 -8.05 -3.97 13.87
N SER A 178 -7.87 -2.71 13.48
CA SER A 178 -6.91 -2.32 12.45
C SER A 178 -6.23 -0.99 12.76
N TYR A 179 -5.05 -0.82 12.18
CA TYR A 179 -4.26 0.39 12.16
C TYR A 179 -4.06 0.82 10.71
N ARG A 180 -4.28 2.10 10.41
CA ARG A 180 -4.23 2.63 9.04
C ARG A 180 -3.00 3.52 8.85
N VAL A 181 -2.08 3.09 7.99
CA VAL A 181 -0.88 3.84 7.60
C VAL A 181 -1.05 4.31 6.17
N TYR A 182 -0.97 5.61 5.92
CA TYR A 182 -0.90 6.17 4.58
C TYR A 182 0.56 6.36 4.17
N VAL A 183 0.97 5.73 3.07
CA VAL A 183 2.29 5.94 2.45
C VAL A 183 2.11 6.90 1.28
N SER A 184 2.60 8.13 1.40
CA SER A 184 2.49 9.12 0.34
C SER A 184 3.44 8.82 -0.81
N CYS A 185 2.97 9.01 -2.03
CA CYS A 185 3.80 9.03 -3.24
C CYS A 185 4.31 10.43 -3.57
N GLU A 186 3.77 11.46 -2.92
CA GLU A 186 4.08 12.86 -3.18
C GLU A 186 4.74 13.49 -1.96
N ARG A 187 5.77 14.30 -2.20
CA ARG A 187 6.32 15.17 -1.17
C ARG A 187 5.30 16.26 -0.86
N GLN A 188 5.08 16.50 0.43
CA GLN A 188 4.22 17.55 0.94
C GLN A 188 5.06 18.50 1.78
N ASP A 189 4.71 19.78 1.80
CA ASP A 189 5.19 20.66 2.87
C ASP A 189 4.39 20.45 4.17
N ASP A 190 4.82 21.10 5.26
CA ASP A 190 4.16 20.97 6.57
C ASP A 190 2.68 21.38 6.54
N ALA A 191 2.33 22.42 5.77
CA ALA A 191 0.96 22.91 5.70
C ALA A 191 0.09 21.94 4.88
N GLU A 192 0.61 21.45 3.76
CA GLU A 192 -0.02 20.44 2.91
C GLU A 192 -0.24 19.13 3.68
N ALA A 193 0.75 18.68 4.46
CA ALA A 193 0.64 17.49 5.32
C ALA A 193 -0.52 17.60 6.33
N LEU A 194 -0.72 18.80 6.91
CA LEU A 194 -1.84 19.07 7.81
C LEU A 194 -3.20 19.03 7.08
N THR A 195 -3.27 19.54 5.84
CA THR A 195 -4.49 19.45 5.03
C THR A 195 -4.77 18.02 4.56
N LEU A 196 -3.73 17.24 4.27
CA LEU A 196 -3.84 15.85 3.86
C LEU A 196 -4.48 14.98 4.95
N ALA A 197 -4.15 15.26 6.22
CA ALA A 197 -4.80 14.62 7.37
C ALA A 197 -6.32 14.78 7.36
N GLN A 198 -6.84 15.93 6.89
CA GLN A 198 -8.28 16.18 6.78
C GLN A 198 -8.92 15.40 5.62
N ARG A 199 -8.16 15.16 4.54
CA ARG A 199 -8.62 14.44 3.33
C ARG A 199 -8.61 12.92 3.47
N LEU A 200 -7.91 12.38 4.46
CA LEU A 200 -7.74 10.95 4.68
C LEU A 200 -8.48 10.49 5.95
N PRO A 201 -9.83 10.51 5.95
CA PRO A 201 -10.59 10.16 7.15
C PRO A 201 -10.26 8.74 7.62
N GLY A 202 -9.76 8.67 8.84
CA GLY A 202 -9.46 7.42 9.52
C GLY A 202 -8.05 6.87 9.33
N ALA A 203 -7.15 7.54 8.62
CA ALA A 203 -5.72 7.25 8.73
C ALA A 203 -5.23 7.56 10.16
N ASP A 204 -4.35 6.72 10.69
CA ASP A 204 -3.74 6.90 12.03
C ASP A 204 -2.31 7.46 11.92
N LEU A 205 -1.66 7.21 10.78
CA LEU A 205 -0.28 7.57 10.52
C LEU A 205 -0.10 7.97 9.06
N LEU A 206 0.63 9.05 8.80
CA LEU A 206 1.13 9.39 7.46
C LEU A 206 2.64 9.15 7.42
N LEU A 207 3.11 8.58 6.32
CA LEU A 207 4.50 8.48 5.93
C LEU A 207 4.70 9.31 4.67
N LEU A 208 5.54 10.34 4.78
CA LEU A 208 5.81 11.31 3.73
C LEU A 208 7.22 11.09 3.18
N PRO A 209 7.41 11.07 1.86
CA PRO A 209 8.75 11.02 1.29
C PRO A 209 9.49 12.31 1.59
N ALA A 210 10.76 12.20 1.98
CA ALA A 210 11.64 13.34 2.18
C ALA A 210 13.08 13.01 1.75
N ARG A 211 13.89 14.06 1.54
CA ARG A 211 15.24 13.96 0.94
C ARG A 211 16.22 13.04 1.68
N HIS A 212 16.09 12.90 2.99
CA HIS A 212 17.09 12.22 3.82
C HIS A 212 16.50 11.00 4.54
N SER A 213 15.37 11.19 5.21
CA SER A 213 14.60 10.13 5.85
C SER A 213 13.12 10.41 5.68
N PRO A 214 12.28 9.40 5.46
CA PRO A 214 10.83 9.58 5.46
C PRO A 214 10.36 10.28 6.73
N GLU A 215 9.37 11.16 6.58
CA GLU A 215 8.77 11.86 7.71
C GLU A 215 7.48 11.16 8.14
N LEU A 216 7.20 11.22 9.43
CA LEU A 216 6.07 10.60 10.07
C LEU A 216 5.17 11.66 10.69
N VAL A 217 3.88 11.58 10.39
CA VAL A 217 2.85 12.45 10.97
C VAL A 217 1.81 11.58 11.67
N THR A 218 1.64 11.76 12.98
CA THR A 218 0.62 11.03 13.74
C THR A 218 -0.73 11.74 13.65
N LEU A 219 -1.78 10.98 13.34
CA LEU A 219 -3.14 11.49 13.21
C LEU A 219 -3.97 10.99 14.40
N LYS A 220 -4.31 11.88 15.34
CA LYS A 220 -5.19 11.52 16.46
C LYS A 220 -6.66 11.53 15.99
N ARG A 221 -7.35 10.40 16.15
CA ARG A 221 -8.70 10.12 15.60
C ARG A 221 -9.87 10.98 16.16
N ALA A 222 -9.62 12.03 16.91
CA ALA A 222 -10.68 12.87 17.48
C ALA A 222 -10.17 14.28 17.76
N ALA A 223 -10.31 15.20 16.79
CA ALA A 223 -10.11 16.66 16.94
C ALA A 223 -8.82 17.09 17.70
N GLY A 224 -7.84 16.20 17.81
CA GLY A 224 -6.59 16.44 18.51
C GLY A 224 -5.62 17.11 17.55
N PRO A 225 -4.60 17.80 18.07
CA PRO A 225 -3.58 18.37 17.21
C PRO A 225 -2.93 17.24 16.40
N VAL A 226 -2.92 17.42 15.08
CA VAL A 226 -2.08 16.64 14.18
C VAL A 226 -0.63 16.83 14.65
N GLY A 227 0.12 15.74 14.79
CA GLY A 227 1.52 15.84 15.17
C GLY A 227 2.29 16.65 14.13
N LYS A 228 3.35 17.36 14.55
CA LYS A 228 4.28 17.93 13.57
C LYS A 228 4.98 16.80 12.82
N PRO A 229 5.28 16.96 11.52
CA PRO A 229 6.16 16.04 10.81
C PRO A 229 7.46 15.83 11.60
N ALA A 230 7.84 14.57 11.77
CA ALA A 230 9.06 14.18 12.46
C ALA A 230 9.81 13.14 11.62
N ALA A 231 11.12 13.27 11.52
CA ALA A 231 11.95 12.30 10.82
C ALA A 231 11.77 10.90 11.42
N LEU A 232 11.53 9.90 10.56
CA LEU A 232 11.51 8.51 10.95
C LEU A 232 12.93 8.05 11.29
N THR A 233 13.07 7.34 12.41
CA THR A 233 14.36 6.85 12.91
C THR A 233 14.38 5.32 12.96
N GLU A 234 15.56 4.74 13.19
CA GLU A 234 15.73 3.29 13.38
C GLU A 234 15.03 2.77 14.64
N ALA A 235 14.93 3.61 15.69
CA ALA A 235 14.12 3.30 16.87
C ALA A 235 12.65 3.09 16.49
N GLY A 236 12.18 3.81 15.48
CA GLY A 236 10.85 3.65 14.91
C GLY A 236 9.73 4.19 15.79
N TYR A 237 8.52 4.12 15.24
CA TYR A 237 7.26 4.46 15.86
C TYR A 237 6.45 3.20 16.10
N ALA A 238 6.16 2.91 17.37
CA ALA A 238 5.34 1.77 17.75
C ALA A 238 3.85 2.17 17.77
N PHE A 239 2.99 1.28 17.29
CA PHE A 239 1.55 1.52 17.21
C PHE A 239 0.75 0.30 17.67
N LYS A 240 -0.51 0.51 18.04
CA LYS A 240 -1.44 -0.58 18.38
C LYS A 240 -2.67 -0.49 17.50
N ALA A 241 -3.10 -1.63 16.96
CA ALA A 241 -4.35 -1.69 16.19
C ALA A 241 -5.54 -1.30 17.08
N ILE A 242 -6.45 -0.51 16.52
CA ILE A 242 -7.63 0.00 17.23
C ILE A 242 -8.89 -0.67 16.70
N ARG A 243 -9.90 -0.83 17.55
CA ARG A 243 -11.18 -1.40 17.15
C ARG A 243 -11.84 -0.47 16.11
N ARG A 244 -12.32 -1.06 15.01
CA ARG A 244 -12.99 -0.36 13.92
C ARG A 244 -14.28 -1.06 13.52
#